data_AF-A0A951V543-F1
#
_entry.id   AF-A0A951V543-F1
#
_cell.length_a   1.000
_cell.length_b   1.000
_cell.length_c   1.000
_cell.angle_alpha   90.00
_cell.angle_beta   90.00
_cell.angle_gamma   90.00
#
_symmetry.space_group_name_H-M   'P 1'
#
loop_
_entity.id
_entity.type
_entity.pdbx_description
1 polymer ?
#
loop_
_entity_poly.entity_id
_entity_poly.type
_entity_poly.pdbx_seq_one_letter_code
_entity_poly.pdbx_strand_id
1 'polypeptide(L)' 'RNYPELENVLSPLLHLIDDNTMIQLNYEVEILQKSPEEVAFSFLKSHQLLQ' A
#
# COMPACT_ATOMS: atom_id res chain seq x y z
N ARG A 1 -5.03 -9.86 19.15
CA ARG A 1 -3.70 -10.07 19.78
C ARG A 1 -3.12 -11.47 19.49
N ASN A 2 -3.66 -12.25 18.56
CA ASN A 2 -3.22 -13.63 18.33
C ASN A 2 -1.92 -13.73 17.51
N TYR A 3 -1.51 -12.63 16.85
CA TYR A 3 -0.34 -12.53 15.99
C TYR A 3 0.34 -11.17 16.18
N PRO A 4 1.04 -10.94 17.31
CA PRO A 4 1.72 -9.67 17.59
C PRO A 4 2.79 -9.31 16.55
N GLU A 5 3.35 -10.30 15.85
CA GLU A 5 4.31 -10.11 14.77
C GLU A 5 3.73 -9.31 13.58
N LEU A 6 2.41 -9.37 13.36
CA LEU A 6 1.76 -8.58 12.32
C LEU A 6 1.87 -7.08 12.59
N GLU A 7 1.93 -6.66 13.86
CA GLU A 7 2.09 -5.26 14.20
C GLU A 7 3.42 -4.72 13.65
N ASN A 8 4.50 -5.48 13.78
CA ASN A 8 5.81 -5.10 13.24
C ASN A 8 5.82 -5.07 11.71
N VAL A 9 5.07 -5.97 11.05
CA VAL A 9 4.98 -6.03 9.58
C VAL A 9 4.11 -4.90 9.02
N LEU A 10 3.03 -4.51 9.72
CA LEU A 10 2.06 -3.53 9.24
C LEU A 10 2.39 -2.08 9.65
N SER A 11 3.15 -1.89 10.75
CA SER A 11 3.52 -0.57 11.26
C SER A 11 4.14 0.37 10.21
N PRO A 12 5.00 -0.09 9.27
CA PRO A 12 5.53 0.77 8.23
C PRO A 12 4.47 1.41 7.33
N LEU A 13 3.31 0.75 7.14
CA LEU A 13 2.23 1.26 6.28
C LEU A 13 1.48 2.45 6.89
N LEU A 14 1.46 2.58 8.23
CA LEU A 14 0.64 3.57 8.94
C LEU A 14 0.97 5.03 8.59
N HIS A 15 2.20 5.29 8.15
CA HIS A 15 2.66 6.64 7.78
C HIS A 15 2.80 6.83 6.26
N LEU A 16 2.63 5.77 5.48
CA LEU A 16 2.83 5.80 4.03
C LEU A 16 1.52 5.96 3.26
N ILE A 17 0.38 5.63 3.88
CA ILE A 17 -0.93 5.67 3.23
C ILE A 17 -1.75 6.79 3.89
N ASP A 18 -1.32 8.03 3.65
CA ASP A 18 -2.11 9.21 4.02
C ASP A 18 -3.24 9.47 3.00
N ASP A 19 -4.06 10.48 3.26
CA ASP A 19 -5.19 10.84 2.39
C ASP A 19 -4.75 11.13 0.95
N ASN A 20 -3.62 11.83 0.77
CA ASN A 20 -3.12 12.18 -0.56
C ASN A 20 -2.61 10.95 -1.30
N THR A 21 -1.87 10.08 -0.62
CA THR A 21 -1.42 8.81 -1.18
C THR A 21 -2.60 7.93 -1.57
N MET A 22 -3.61 7.81 -0.70
CA MET A 22 -4.78 6.99 -1.00
C MET A 22 -5.57 7.53 -2.20
N ILE A 23 -5.70 8.85 -2.33
CA ILE A 23 -6.30 9.48 -3.52
C ILE A 23 -5.54 9.10 -4.79
N GLN A 24 -4.20 9.12 -4.76
CA GLN A 24 -3.38 8.75 -5.91
C GLN A 24 -3.53 7.27 -6.28
N LEU A 25 -3.51 6.38 -5.29
CA LEU A 25 -3.69 4.94 -5.53
C LEU A 25 -5.08 4.64 -6.12
N ASN A 26 -6.13 5.28 -5.60
CA ASN A 26 -7.48 5.13 -6.16
C ASN A 26 -7.58 5.69 -7.58
N TYR A 27 -6.91 6.80 -7.89
CA TYR A 27 -6.86 7.33 -9.26
C TYR A 27 -6.25 6.33 -10.24
N GLU A 28 -5.17 5.65 -9.86
CA GLU A 28 -4.55 4.61 -10.69
C GLU A 28 -5.50 3.44 -10.99
N VAL A 29 -6.31 3.05 -10.02
CA VAL A 29 -7.28 1.95 -10.19
C VAL A 29 -8.51 2.41 -10.98
N GLU A 30 -9.17 3.48 -10.54
CA GLU A 30 -10.49 3.86 -11.03
C GLU A 30 -10.43 4.58 -12.39
N ILE A 31 -9.44 5.44 -12.59
CA ILE A 31 -9.34 6.27 -13.80
C ILE A 31 -8.40 5.65 -14.83
N LEU A 32 -7.24 5.16 -14.38
CA LEU A 32 -6.27 4.52 -15.28
C LEU A 32 -6.55 3.03 -15.52
N GLN A 33 -7.56 2.46 -14.85
CA GLN A 33 -7.98 1.05 -14.96
C GLN A 33 -6.85 0.05 -14.71
N LYS A 34 -5.89 0.39 -13.85
CA LYS A 34 -4.87 -0.58 -13.41
C LYS A 34 -5.47 -1.59 -12.46
N SER A 35 -4.90 -2.80 -12.42
CA SER A 35 -5.33 -3.78 -11.42
C SER A 35 -4.95 -3.32 -10.00
N PRO A 36 -5.84 -3.47 -9.01
CA PRO A 36 -5.52 -3.16 -7.62
C PRO A 36 -4.28 -3.89 -7.12
N GLU A 37 -4.08 -5.14 -7.54
CA GLU A 37 -2.93 -5.97 -7.18
C GLU A 37 -1.61 -5.40 -7.70
N GLU A 38 -1.58 -4.94 -8.96
CA GLU A 38 -0.39 -4.32 -9.56
C GLU A 38 -0.07 -2.97 -8.91
N VAL A 39 -1.08 -2.16 -8.62
CA VAL A 39 -0.92 -0.87 -7.92
C VAL A 39 -0.36 -1.09 -6.52
N ALA A 40 -0.94 -2.03 -5.76
CA ALA A 40 -0.44 -2.38 -4.42
C ALA A 40 0.99 -2.94 -4.47
N PHE A 41 1.27 -3.86 -5.39
CA PHE A 41 2.62 -4.43 -5.54
C PHE A 41 3.65 -3.35 -5.87
N SER A 42 3.34 -2.47 -6.82
CA SER A 42 4.23 -1.38 -7.24
C SER A 42 4.45 -0.37 -6.12
N PHE A 43 3.39 -0.03 -5.36
CA PHE A 43 3.47 0.86 -4.21
C PHE A 43 4.34 0.28 -3.09
N LEU A 44 4.16 -0.99 -2.74
CA LEU A 44 4.96 -1.65 -1.71
C LEU A 44 6.42 -1.80 -2.14
N LYS A 45 6.66 -2.09 -3.43
CA LYS A 45 8.01 -2.21 -4.00
C LYS A 45 8.75 -0.88 -4.04
N SER A 46 8.08 0.22 -4.39
CA SER A 46 8.70 1.55 -4.41
C SER A 46 9.13 2.02 -3.01
N HIS A 47 8.47 1.53 -1.96
CA HIS A 47 8.80 1.77 -0.55
C HIS A 47 9.68 0.68 0.07
N GLN A 48 10.18 -0.27 -0.72
CA GLN A 48 11.05 -1.37 -0.27
C GLN A 48 10.40 -2.29 0.79
N LEU A 49 9.07 -2.34 0.82
CA LEU A 49 8.29 -3.20 1.72
C LEU A 49 7.96 -4.57 1.11
N LEU A 50 8.20 -4.73 -0.20
CA LEU A 50 7.99 -5.96 -0.95
C LEU A 50 9.04 -6.03 -2.08
N GLN A 51 9.52 -7.23 -2.41
CA GLN A 51 10.56 -7.47 -3.45
C GLN A 51 9.93 -7.89 -4.78
#